data_AF-A0A7L3YP39-F1
#
_entry.id   AF-A0A7L3YP39-F1
#
_cell.length_a   1.000
_cell.length_b   1.000
_cell.length_c   1.000
_cell.angle_alpha   90.00
_cell.angle_beta   90.00
_cell.angle_gamma   90.00
#
_symmetry.space_group_name_H-M   'P 1'
#
loop_
_entity.id
_entity.type
_entity.pdbx_description
1 polymer ?
#
loop_
_entity_poly.entity_id
_entity_poly.type
_entity_poly.pdbx_seq_one_letter_code
_entity_poly.pdbx_strand_id
1 'polypeptide(L)' 'VHTGEKPYRCPVCAKAFALSSGLVLHKRTHTGERPHACPLCGKAFISSSHLALHLRSHTGERKYQCPVCGK' A
#
# COMPACT_ATOMS: atom_id res chain seq x y z
N VAL A 1 16.69 10.77 -16.36
CA VAL A 1 16.56 11.77 -15.27
C VAL A 1 15.31 11.46 -14.47
N HIS A 2 15.44 11.10 -13.19
CA HIS A 2 14.33 11.11 -12.24
C HIS A 2 14.44 12.44 -11.50
N THR A 3 13.63 13.43 -11.86
CA THR A 3 13.76 14.81 -11.37
C THR A 3 13.53 14.95 -9.86
N GLY A 4 13.06 13.89 -9.19
CA GLY A 4 12.80 13.89 -7.75
C GLY A 4 11.70 14.87 -7.33
N GLU A 5 11.03 15.51 -8.29
CA GLU A 5 9.99 16.48 -8.03
C GLU A 5 8.78 15.81 -7.37
N LYS A 6 8.32 16.44 -6.30
CA LYS A 6 7.17 15.99 -5.51
C LYS A 6 6.14 17.12 -5.43
N PRO A 7 5.41 17.39 -6.53
CA PRO A 7 4.51 18.54 -6.58
C PRO A 7 3.30 18.38 -5.65
N TYR A 8 2.95 17.16 -5.23
CA TYR A 8 1.77 16.89 -4.42
C TYR A 8 2.11 16.93 -2.94
N ARG A 9 1.87 18.06 -2.27
CA ARG A 9 2.06 18.22 -0.81
C ARG A 9 0.80 17.95 -0.01
N CYS A 10 0.96 17.27 1.13
CA CYS A 10 -0.08 17.10 2.12
C CYS A 10 -0.31 18.41 2.89
N PRO A 11 -1.54 18.94 2.96
CA PRO A 11 -1.82 20.17 3.68
C PRO A 11 -1.74 20.00 5.20
N VAL A 12 -1.80 18.77 5.71
CA VAL A 12 -1.82 18.48 7.16
C VAL A 12 -0.40 18.36 7.74
N CYS A 13 0.52 17.69 7.03
CA CYS A 13 1.86 17.39 7.54
C CYS A 13 3.00 17.81 6.58
N ALA A 14 2.69 18.57 5.53
CA ALA A 14 3.62 19.05 4.50
C ALA A 14 4.38 17.96 3.70
N LYS A 15 4.13 16.67 3.95
CA LYS A 15 4.77 15.56 3.24
C LYS A 15 4.44 15.60 1.75
N ALA A 16 5.47 15.48 0.92
CA ALA A 16 5.35 15.60 -0.53
C ALA A 16 5.41 14.24 -1.24
N PHE A 17 4.67 14.10 -2.33
CA PHE A 17 4.55 12.92 -3.17
C PHE A 17 4.78 13.26 -4.64
N ALA A 18 5.34 12.32 -5.40
CA ALA A 18 5.56 12.47 -6.84
C ALA A 18 4.25 12.28 -7.63
N LEU A 19 3.27 11.56 -7.06
CA LEU A 19 1.99 11.24 -7.70
C LEU A 19 0.82 11.70 -6.82
N SER A 20 -0.24 12.19 -7.46
CA SER A 20 -1.49 12.58 -6.80
C SER A 20 -2.14 11.42 -6.05
N SER A 21 -2.12 10.22 -6.63
CA SER A 21 -2.60 8.99 -6.01
C SER A 21 -1.87 8.67 -4.69
N GLY A 22 -0.57 8.95 -4.62
CA GLY A 22 0.24 8.81 -3.41
C GLY A 22 -0.21 9.78 -2.30
N LEU A 23 -0.50 11.02 -2.66
CA LEU A 23 -1.06 12.01 -1.73
C LEU A 23 -2.46 11.59 -1.24
N VAL A 24 -3.35 11.15 -2.12
CA VAL A 24 -4.70 10.68 -1.76
C VAL A 24 -4.62 9.50 -0.79
N LEU A 25 -3.79 8.50 -1.10
CA LEU A 25 -3.58 7.36 -0.22
C LEU A 25 -3.02 7.78 1.14
N HIS A 26 -2.07 8.71 1.15
CA HIS A 26 -1.52 9.24 2.38
C HIS A 26 -2.55 10.00 3.21
N LYS A 27 -3.47 10.76 2.61
CA LYS A 27 -4.52 11.46 3.38
C LYS A 27 -5.36 10.50 4.22
N ARG A 28 -5.57 9.27 3.76
CA ARG A 28 -6.27 8.23 4.53
C ARG A 28 -5.54 7.83 5.81
N THR A 29 -4.22 8.05 5.92
CA THR A 29 -3.48 7.82 7.18
C THR A 29 -3.82 8.85 8.26
N HIS A 30 -4.27 10.03 7.86
CA HIS A 30 -4.75 11.06 8.80
C HIS A 30 -6.17 10.80 9.24
N THR A 31 -7.05 10.34 8.34
CA THR A 31 -8.47 10.07 8.66
C THR A 31 -8.68 8.70 9.29
N GLY A 32 -7.72 7.77 9.16
CA GLY A 32 -7.88 6.38 9.57
C GLY A 32 -8.74 5.55 8.63
N GLU A 33 -9.17 6.11 7.48
CA GLU A 33 -10.02 5.44 6.51
C GLU A 33 -9.30 4.21 5.90
N ARG A 34 -9.94 3.05 6.01
CA ARG A 34 -9.43 1.78 5.49
C ARG A 34 -10.54 1.07 4.70
N PRO A 35 -10.74 1.44 3.42
CA PRO A 35 -11.87 0.93 2.63
C PRO A 35 -11.78 -0.56 2.30
N HIS A 36 -10.59 -1.14 2.40
CA HIS A 36 -10.32 -2.48 1.91
C HIS A 36 -10.24 -3.47 3.08
N ALA A 37 -11.38 -4.07 3.44
CA ALA A 37 -11.45 -5.09 4.48
C ALA A 37 -11.08 -6.48 3.94
N CYS A 38 -10.34 -7.24 4.72
CA CYS A 38 -10.07 -8.65 4.46
C CYS A 38 -11.33 -9.47 4.75
N PRO A 39 -11.88 -10.20 3.77
CA PRO A 39 -13.07 -11.02 3.97
C PRO A 39 -12.84 -12.20 4.92
N LEU A 40 -11.58 -12.60 5.15
CA LEU A 40 -11.24 -13.77 5.98
C LEU A 40 -11.05 -13.43 7.46
N CYS A 41 -10.53 -12.25 7.78
CA CYS A 41 -10.22 -11.86 9.16
C CYS A 41 -10.69 -10.46 9.57
N GLY A 42 -11.41 -9.75 8.69
CA GLY A 42 -11.93 -8.41 8.97
C GLY A 42 -10.88 -7.29 9.01
N LYS A 43 -9.58 -7.60 8.91
CA LYS A 43 -8.52 -6.58 8.92
C LYS A 43 -8.67 -5.61 7.74
N ALA A 44 -8.67 -4.32 8.03
CA ALA A 44 -8.86 -3.28 7.03
C ALA A 44 -7.54 -2.60 6.60
N PHE A 45 -7.43 -2.31 5.31
CA PHE A 45 -6.25 -1.76 4.64
C PHE A 45 -6.58 -0.48 3.89
N ILE A 46 -5.56 0.38 3.75
CA ILE A 46 -5.69 1.70 3.11
C ILE A 46 -5.70 1.59 1.58
N SER A 47 -5.08 0.55 1.01
CA SER A 47 -5.04 0.28 -0.44
C SER A 47 -5.39 -1.16 -0.78
N SER A 48 -5.92 -1.38 -1.99
CA SER A 48 -6.20 -2.70 -2.54
C SER A 48 -4.94 -3.56 -2.69
N SER A 49 -3.81 -2.96 -3.09
CA SER A 49 -2.53 -3.67 -3.21
C SER A 49 -2.04 -4.24 -1.87
N HIS A 50 -2.23 -3.50 -0.77
CA HIS A 50 -1.91 -4.01 0.56
C HIS A 50 -2.85 -5.12 1.00
N LEU A 51 -4.15 -5.02 0.71
CA LEU A 51 -5.10 -6.12 0.94
C LEU A 51 -4.71 -7.35 0.12
N ALA A 52 -4.38 -7.21 -1.16
CA ALA A 52 -3.98 -8.31 -2.02
C ALA A 52 -2.70 -8.99 -1.52
N LEU A 53 -1.71 -8.21 -1.07
CA LEU A 53 -0.52 -8.76 -0.41
C LEU A 53 -0.88 -9.52 0.87
N HIS A 54 -1.77 -8.97 1.70
CA HIS A 54 -2.22 -9.63 2.91
C HIS A 54 -2.99 -10.92 2.64
N LEU A 55 -3.84 -10.97 1.62
CA LEU A 55 -4.57 -12.20 1.26
C LEU A 55 -3.63 -13.36 0.94
N ARG A 56 -2.42 -13.09 0.42
CA ARG A 56 -1.39 -14.12 0.23
C ARG A 56 -0.92 -14.77 1.53
N SER A 57 -0.98 -14.08 2.67
CA SER A 57 -0.65 -14.69 3.96
C SER A 57 -1.72 -15.68 4.43
N HIS A 58 -2.95 -15.59 3.91
CA HIS A 58 -4.00 -16.56 4.20
C HIS A 58 -3.92 -17.79 3.29
N THR A 59 -3.59 -17.61 2.02
CA THR A 59 -3.49 -18.72 1.06
C THR A 59 -2.15 -19.46 1.12
N GLY A 60 -1.14 -18.87 1.77
CA GLY A 60 0.22 -19.43 1.77
C GLY A 60 0.89 -19.39 0.38
N GLU A 61 0.32 -18.64 -0.58
CA GLU A 61 0.86 -18.56 -1.94
C GLU A 61 2.23 -17.88 -1.96
N ARG A 62 3.28 -18.67 -2.16
CA ARG A 62 4.65 -18.22 -2.33
C ARG A 62 4.99 -18.20 -3.83
N LYS A 63 4.72 -17.09 -4.50
CA LYS A 63 4.93 -16.95 -5.97
C LYS A 63 6.41 -16.85 -6.38
N TYR A 64 7.29 -16.54 -5.43
CA TYR A 64 8.72 -16.47 -5.67
C TYR A 64 9.40 -17.59 -4.90
N GLN A 65 9.92 -18.56 -5.66
CA GLN A 65 10.85 -19.57 -5.18
C GLN A 65 12.23 -19.22 -5.73
N CYS A 66 13.25 -19.27 -4.88
CA CYS A 66 14.63 -19.20 -5.30
C CYS A 66 14.94 -20.42 -6.19
N PRO A 67 15.43 -20.23 -7.42
CA PRO A 67 15.77 -21.35 -8.30
C PRO A 67 16.97 -22.17 -7.80
N VAL A 68 17.76 -21.64 -6.85
CA VAL A 68 18.95 -22.29 -6.29
C VAL A 68 18.64 -23.11 -5.05
N CYS A 69 17.79 -22.61 -4.15
CA CYS A 69 17.49 -23.28 -2.87
C CYS A 69 16.02 -23.62 -2.65
N GLY A 70 15.14 -23.33 -3.61
CA GLY A 70 13.69 -23.66 -3.55
C GLY A 70 12.89 -22.90 -2.49
N LYS A 71 13.51 -21.96 -1.75
CA LYS A 71 12.89 -21.11 -0.72
C LYS A 71 12.52 -19.72 -1.21
#